data_AF-H9X3X7-F1
#
_entry.id   AF-H9X3X7-F1
#
_cell.length_a   1.000
_cell.length_b   1.000
_cell.length_c   1.000
_cell.angle_alpha   90.00
_cell.angle_beta   90.00
_cell.angle_gamma   90.00
#
_symmetry.space_group_name_H-M   'P 1'
#
loop_
_entity.id
_entity.type
_entity.pdbx_description
1 polymer ?
#
loop_
_entity_poly.entity_id
_entity_poly.type
_entity_poly.pdbx_seq_one_letter_code
_entity_poly.pdbx_strand_id
1 'polypeptide(L)'
;QVERREAALNKFRQKRKDRCFDKKIRYVSRKRLAEQRPRIRGQFVRQTNDMEAAGASGVVYGVDSSEDEDDGYVHGSGELRLTSSPESLAGDTENAI
;
A
#
# COMPACT_ATOMS: atom_id res chain seq x y z
N GLN A 1 28.71 25.51 -9.99
CA GLN A 1 28.36 24.11 -10.34
C GLN A 1 29.22 23.08 -9.60
N VAL A 2 30.53 23.34 -9.39
CA VAL A 2 31.45 22.46 -8.67
C VAL A 2 30.99 22.15 -7.24
N GLU A 3 30.59 23.16 -6.47
CA GLU A 3 30.12 23.01 -5.09
C GLU A 3 28.86 22.11 -4.97
N ARG A 4 27.90 22.24 -5.90
CA ARG A 4 26.72 21.36 -5.96
C ARG A 4 27.11 19.91 -6.20
N ARG A 5 28.12 19.68 -7.05
CA ARG A 5 28.63 18.33 -7.36
C ARG A 5 29.36 17.74 -6.15
N GLU A 6 30.22 18.51 -5.49
CA GLU A 6 30.96 18.08 -4.30
C GLU A 6 30.01 17.72 -3.15
N ALA A 7 29.00 18.56 -2.89
CA ALA A 7 27.97 18.28 -1.90
C ALA A 7 27.20 16.98 -2.21
N ALA A 8 26.82 16.76 -3.48
CA ALA A 8 26.16 15.54 -3.91
C ALA A 8 27.04 14.29 -3.74
N LEU A 9 28.33 14.39 -4.10
CA LEU A 9 29.30 13.30 -3.95
C LEU A 9 29.54 12.96 -2.47
N ASN A 10 29.63 13.96 -1.60
CA ASN A 10 29.77 13.75 -0.15
C ASN A 10 28.53 13.05 0.43
N LYS A 11 27.32 13.51 0.07
CA LYS A 11 26.07 12.83 0.47
C LYS A 11 26.01 11.38 -0.02
N PHE A 12 26.47 11.11 -1.24
CA PHE A 12 26.54 9.74 -1.78
C PHE A 12 27.52 8.87 -1.00
N ARG A 13 28.74 9.36 -0.74
CA ARG A 13 29.75 8.63 0.04
C ARG A 13 29.27 8.32 1.45
N GLN A 14 28.63 9.29 2.11
CA GLN A 14 28.05 9.11 3.44
C GLN A 14 26.94 8.05 3.40
N LYS A 15 25.96 8.20 2.50
CA LYS A 15 24.90 7.20 2.29
C LYS A 15 25.43 5.81 1.96
N ARG A 16 26.60 5.69 1.31
CA ARG A 16 27.23 4.41 1.00
C ARG A 16 27.82 3.73 2.23
N LYS A 17 28.46 4.51 3.11
CA LYS A 17 28.99 4.00 4.38
C LYS A 17 27.86 3.56 5.32
N ASP A 18 26.77 4.32 5.35
CA ASP A 18 25.65 4.09 6.28
C ASP A 18 24.57 3.13 5.74
N ARG A 19 24.85 2.34 4.69
CA ARG A 19 23.88 1.37 4.18
C ARG A 19 23.71 0.24 5.19
N CYS A 20 22.48 0.01 5.61
CA CYS A 20 22.11 -1.20 6.33
C CYS A 20 21.81 -2.31 5.31
N PHE A 21 22.60 -3.38 5.34
CA PHE A 21 22.39 -4.58 4.51
C PHE A 21 21.58 -5.66 5.22
N ASP A 22 21.48 -5.57 6.55
CA ASP A 22 20.68 -6.49 7.34
C ASP A 22 19.19 -6.31 7.06
N LYS A 23 18.44 -7.39 7.22
CA LYS A 23 16.99 -7.39 7.03
C LYS A 23 16.33 -6.54 8.12
N LYS A 24 16.05 -5.28 7.80
CA LYS A 24 15.33 -4.36 8.68
C LYS A 24 13.82 -4.40 8.43
N ILE A 25 13.06 -4.67 9.48
CA ILE A 25 11.60 -4.60 9.43
C ILE A 25 11.16 -3.16 9.67
N ARG A 26 10.65 -2.51 8.62
CA ARG A 26 10.17 -1.12 8.69
C ARG A 26 8.80 -1.00 9.34
N TYR A 27 7.89 -1.93 9.05
CA TYR A 27 6.51 -1.89 9.51
C TYR A 27 6.19 -3.10 10.36
N VAL A 28 6.25 -2.92 11.68
CA VAL A 28 6.03 -3.99 12.66
C VAL A 28 4.61 -4.54 12.59
N SER A 29 3.60 -3.67 12.39
CA SER A 29 2.20 -4.08 12.25
C SER A 29 2.00 -5.06 11.09
N ARG A 30 2.55 -4.74 9.91
CA ARG A 30 2.49 -5.63 8.73
C ARG A 30 3.23 -6.95 8.96
N LYS A 31 4.34 -6.94 9.71
CA LYS A 31 5.04 -8.19 10.11
C LYS A 31 4.12 -9.08 10.95
N ARG A 32 3.51 -8.52 12.00
CA ARG A 32 2.59 -9.25 12.88
C ARG A 32 1.42 -9.86 12.10
N LEU A 33 0.79 -9.10 11.20
CA LEU A 33 -0.29 -9.61 10.35
C LEU A 33 0.19 -10.75 9.44
N ALA A 34 1.38 -10.62 8.84
CA ALA A 34 1.95 -11.64 7.95
C ALA A 34 2.37 -12.93 8.68
N GLU A 35 2.69 -12.83 9.97
CA GLU A 35 2.98 -13.96 10.87
C GLU A 35 1.71 -14.71 11.28
N GLN A 36 0.59 -14.00 11.48
CA GLN A 36 -0.69 -14.59 11.87
C GLN A 36 -1.44 -15.29 10.72
N ARG A 37 -1.21 -14.88 9.46
CA ARG A 37 -1.92 -15.45 8.30
C ARG A 37 -1.52 -16.92 8.05
N PRO A 38 -2.48 -17.81 7.75
CA PRO A 38 -2.21 -19.22 7.47
C PRO A 38 -1.39 -19.38 6.17
N ARG A 39 -0.41 -20.28 6.19
CA ARG A 39 0.47 -20.57 5.05
C ARG A 39 0.54 -22.06 4.74
N ILE A 40 0.53 -22.41 3.45
CA ILE A 40 0.87 -23.75 2.95
C ILE A 40 2.04 -23.60 1.99
N ARG A 41 3.16 -24.29 2.26
CA ARG A 41 4.42 -24.18 1.47
C ARG A 41 4.90 -22.73 1.27
N GLY A 42 4.72 -21.88 2.30
CA GLY A 42 5.13 -20.47 2.28
C GLY A 42 4.11 -19.51 1.63
N GLN A 43 3.08 -20.01 0.95
CA GLN A 43 2.05 -19.20 0.31
C GLN A 43 0.89 -18.95 1.28
N PHE A 44 0.34 -17.73 1.27
CA PHE A 44 -0.87 -17.44 2.03
C PHE A 44 -2.07 -18.12 1.41
N VAL A 45 -2.88 -18.77 2.23
CA VAL A 45 -4.16 -19.36 1.79
C VAL A 45 -5.31 -18.42 2.09
N ARG A 46 -6.36 -18.49 1.27
CA ARG A 46 -7.64 -17.82 1.55
C ARG A 46 -8.39 -18.69 2.54
N GLN A 47 -8.84 -18.10 3.65
CA GLN A 47 -9.79 -18.78 4.52
C GLN A 47 -11.14 -18.75 3.81
N THR A 48 -11.51 -19.87 3.20
CA THR A 48 -12.89 -20.16 2.81
C THR A 48 -13.57 -20.58 4.10
N ASN A 49 -14.16 -19.64 4.84
CA ASN A 49 -14.92 -20.01 6.01
C ASN A 49 -16.01 -21.00 5.54
N ASP A 50 -15.89 -22.21 6.08
CA ASP A 50 -16.80 -23.35 5.97
C ASP A 50 -16.90 -24.07 4.62
N MET A 51 -15.78 -24.55 4.06
CA MET A 51 -15.74 -25.92 3.53
C MET A 51 -14.40 -26.59 3.85
N GLU A 52 -14.53 -27.64 4.64
CA GLU A 52 -13.52 -28.51 5.20
C GLU A 52 -12.48 -28.98 4.15
N ALA A 53 -11.20 -28.90 4.50
CA ALA A 53 -10.13 -29.80 4.08
C ALA A 53 -10.15 -30.44 2.67
N ALA A 54 -10.34 -29.69 1.57
CA ALA A 54 -10.04 -30.16 0.21
C ALA A 54 -9.88 -28.92 -0.70
N GLY A 55 -8.79 -28.75 -1.44
CA GLY A 55 -8.61 -29.42 -2.73
C GLY A 55 -9.15 -28.54 -3.88
N ALA A 56 -8.23 -27.78 -4.51
CA ALA A 56 -8.34 -27.12 -5.83
C ALA A 56 -9.36 -25.98 -6.03
N SER A 57 -8.89 -24.83 -6.51
CA SER A 57 -8.98 -24.44 -7.93
C SER A 57 -8.59 -22.97 -8.12
N GLY A 58 -7.98 -22.68 -9.27
CA GLY A 58 -7.36 -21.41 -9.61
C GLY A 58 -8.32 -20.22 -9.61
N VAL A 59 -7.77 -19.04 -9.34
CA VAL A 59 -8.46 -17.79 -9.63
C VAL A 59 -8.62 -17.70 -11.13
N VAL A 60 -9.84 -17.91 -11.61
CA VAL A 60 -10.29 -17.42 -12.91
C VAL A 60 -10.19 -15.89 -12.81
N TYR A 61 -9.19 -15.29 -13.45
CA TYR A 61 -9.32 -13.91 -13.88
C TYR A 61 -10.51 -13.92 -14.84
N GLY A 62 -11.65 -13.41 -14.40
CA GLY A 62 -12.73 -13.04 -15.28
C GLY A 62 -12.21 -11.94 -16.20
N VAL A 63 -11.55 -12.34 -17.28
CA VAL A 63 -11.53 -11.59 -18.52
C VAL A 63 -12.97 -11.70 -19.01
N ASP A 64 -13.79 -10.74 -18.59
CA ASP A 64 -14.99 -10.41 -19.32
C ASP A 64 -14.51 -9.75 -20.61
N SER A 65 -14.26 -10.59 -21.62
CA SER A 65 -14.26 -10.15 -23.01
C SER A 65 -15.71 -9.87 -23.38
N SER A 66 -16.27 -8.77 -22.87
CA SER A 66 -17.42 -8.15 -23.49
C SER A 66 -16.89 -7.30 -24.64
N GLU A 67 -17.27 -7.74 -25.82
CA GLU A 67 -16.98 -7.24 -27.15
C GLU A 67 -17.08 -5.71 -27.27
N ASP A 68 -16.26 -5.15 -28.17
CA ASP A 68 -16.22 -3.74 -28.55
C ASP A 68 -17.61 -3.17 -28.87
N GLU A 69 -18.08 -2.19 -28.09
CA GLU A 69 -18.92 -1.11 -28.61
C GLU A 69 -18.30 0.24 -28.24
N ASP A 70 -17.98 1.01 -29.28
CA ASP A 70 -17.54 2.40 -29.25
C ASP A 70 -18.73 3.31 -28.88
N ASP A 71 -18.75 3.86 -27.67
CA ASP A 71 -19.61 4.99 -27.34
C ASP A 71 -18.90 6.07 -26.51
N GLY A 72 -18.12 6.90 -27.22
CA GLY A 72 -18.18 8.36 -27.01
C GLY A 72 -17.67 8.90 -25.67
N TYR A 73 -16.36 9.14 -25.59
CA TYR A 73 -15.76 10.02 -24.60
C TYR A 73 -16.24 11.47 -24.75
N VAL A 74 -17.33 11.82 -24.06
CA VAL A 74 -17.72 13.21 -23.83
C VAL A 74 -17.02 13.68 -22.56
N HIS A 75 -16.02 14.56 -22.71
CA HIS A 75 -15.55 15.39 -21.60
C HIS A 75 -16.68 16.34 -21.17
N GLY A 76 -17.64 15.80 -20.43
CA GLY A 76 -18.69 16.57 -19.79
C GLY A 76 -18.09 17.35 -18.63
N SER A 77 -17.98 18.66 -18.81
CA SER A 77 -17.76 19.67 -17.79
C SER A 77 -18.78 19.51 -16.63
N GLY A 78 -18.48 18.63 -15.69
CA GLY A 78 -19.27 18.34 -14.50
C GLY A 78 -18.67 18.97 -13.25
N GLU A 79 -19.09 20.21 -13.00
CA GLU A 79 -19.18 20.89 -11.70
C GLU A 79 -18.60 20.12 -10.48
N LEU A 80 -17.35 20.42 -10.11
CA LEU A 80 -16.77 19.98 -8.85
C LEU A 80 -17.54 20.63 -7.69
N ARG A 81 -18.51 19.93 -7.11
CA ARG A 81 -19.08 20.33 -5.83
C ARG A 81 -18.06 20.11 -4.72
N LEU A 82 -17.29 21.16 -4.42
CA LEU A 82 -16.56 21.30 -3.16
C LEU A 82 -17.61 21.34 -2.04
N THR A 83 -17.95 20.17 -1.49
CA THR A 83 -18.62 20.15 -0.18
C THR A 83 -17.53 20.44 0.84
N SER A 84 -17.58 21.64 1.39
CA SER A 84 -16.68 22.15 2.41
C SER A 84 -16.67 21.22 3.62
N SER A 85 -15.47 20.79 4.02
CA SER A 85 -15.21 20.07 5.26
C SER A 85 -15.72 20.90 6.44
N PRO A 86 -16.64 20.39 7.28
CA PRO A 86 -17.02 21.10 8.49
C PRO A 86 -15.88 21.08 9.51
N GLU A 87 -15.62 22.28 10.01
CA GLU A 87 -14.61 22.70 10.96
C GLU A 87 -15.07 22.45 12.41
N SER A 88 -14.11 22.13 13.29
CA SER A 88 -14.12 22.26 14.78
C SER A 88 -14.99 21.26 15.58
N LEU A 89 -14.76 20.89 16.85
CA LEU A 89 -13.93 21.32 17.99
C LEU A 89 -14.07 20.18 19.03
N ALA A 90 -13.03 19.59 19.63
CA ALA A 90 -12.57 19.78 21.03
C ALA A 90 -11.69 18.53 21.33
N GLY A 91 -10.53 18.55 21.98
CA GLY A 91 -10.06 19.45 23.02
C GLY A 91 -10.20 18.75 24.37
N ASP A 92 -9.31 17.79 24.69
CA ASP A 92 -9.12 17.27 26.06
C ASP A 92 -7.63 16.94 26.27
N THR A 93 -6.89 17.90 26.80
CA THR A 93 -5.54 17.69 27.34
C THR A 93 -5.66 17.20 28.77
N GLU A 94 -5.75 15.89 28.98
CA GLU A 94 -5.83 15.32 30.32
C GLU A 94 -4.94 14.08 30.43
N ASN A 95 -3.66 14.30 30.72
CA ASN A 95 -2.88 13.59 31.74
C ASN A 95 -1.40 14.00 31.65
N ALA A 96 -1.10 15.09 32.35
CA ALA A 96 0.25 15.43 32.78
C ALA A 96 0.22 15.54 34.31
N ILE A 97 0.46 14.40 34.98
CA ILE A 97 1.17 14.30 36.27
C ILE A 97 1.97 13.00 36.22
#